data_AF-A0A0P1IH33-F1
#
_entry.id   AF-A0A0P1IH33-F1
#
_cell.length_a   1.000
_cell.length_b   1.000
_cell.length_c   1.000
_cell.angle_alpha   90.00
_cell.angle_beta   90.00
_cell.angle_gamma   90.00
#
_symmetry.space_group_name_H-M   'P 1'
#
loop_
_entity.id
_entity.type
_entity.pdbx_description
1 polymer ?
#
loop_
_entity_poly.entity_id
_entity_poly.type
_entity_poly.pdbx_seq_one_letter_code
_entity_poly.pdbx_strand_id
1 'polypeptide(L)'
;MIEAVTEFHFIRISYLLFLIPIVGLWWLVIPKRKGQADLPAGIAPHLARALTLGTDEKRQIYPIDVAMFVAALITIAAAGPTWTRATNPLVADTAPLVIALKVTDSMESTDLTPSRLQRAKFKITDIINARSGAPTALVAYAGSPHRVAPLTEDANILRPLLEGLSPAVMPTSGDAAGDALTLAQSILDDSETPGAVLFALDDLDPSQIPELQTASSQVFFLTMLPDSKQIVQLNTLKNATAVPFSNDDRDVTQLLRQIQSAYVDALDDEDRLDWQDHGWVLAWPAALLSLLWFRRGWVIRWALLGLFLVQPSGPAKADGWRDWFLTADQQGQIAMNQKRFADAAELFENPYYEGYARLKAGQYPEAAAIFAELNTAEAAFAEGMARIRNREYRPAIAAFETALNRRPNWPEAQHNLEVATAVLDYVETTREQSDTGEEAGIGADDTVFDNETGKGENTTIQAQIDGTRPLSADQWISAIDTDMQDFLRNRFLLENQERSQ
;
A
#
# COMPACT_ATOMS: atom_id res chain seq x y z
N MET A 1 12.38 9.59 16.98
CA MET A 1 11.84 10.04 18.28
C MET A 1 11.68 11.56 18.37
N ILE A 2 12.57 12.36 17.75
CA ILE A 2 12.44 13.82 17.72
C ILE A 2 11.37 14.28 16.70
N GLU A 3 11.23 13.62 15.55
CA GLU A 3 10.17 13.90 14.54
C GLU A 3 8.75 13.61 15.04
N ALA A 4 8.56 12.56 15.84
CA ALA A 4 7.24 12.24 16.41
C ALA A 4 6.67 13.34 17.33
N VAL A 5 7.52 14.23 17.84
CA VAL A 5 7.09 15.35 18.69
C VAL A 5 6.69 16.56 17.85
N THR A 6 7.26 16.74 16.66
CA THR A 6 6.91 17.84 15.75
C THR A 6 5.58 17.61 15.03
N GLU A 7 5.21 16.36 14.80
CA GLU A 7 3.97 15.98 14.12
C GLU A 7 2.76 15.78 15.05
N PHE A 8 2.97 15.82 16.36
CA PHE A 8 1.91 15.55 17.33
C PHE A 8 0.83 16.63 17.34
N HIS A 9 -0.41 16.25 17.07
CA HIS A 9 -1.59 17.10 17.24
C HIS A 9 -2.85 16.29 17.53
N PHE A 10 -3.99 16.98 17.69
CA PHE A 10 -5.30 16.36 17.91
C PHE A 10 -6.17 16.56 16.67
N ILE A 11 -6.71 15.47 16.13
CA ILE A 11 -7.60 15.49 14.97
C ILE A 11 -8.88 16.28 15.30
N ARG A 12 -9.39 16.12 16.53
CA ARG A 12 -10.66 16.70 17.00
C ARG A 12 -10.44 17.62 18.18
N ILE A 13 -9.75 18.74 17.95
CA ILE A 13 -9.37 19.69 19.01
C ILE A 13 -10.57 20.19 19.85
N SER A 14 -11.77 20.27 19.25
CA SER A 14 -13.00 20.71 19.94
C SER A 14 -13.37 19.84 21.14
N TYR A 15 -12.98 18.56 21.15
CA TYR A 15 -13.28 17.66 22.26
C TYR A 15 -12.49 18.00 23.53
N LEU A 16 -11.35 18.68 23.41
CA LEU A 16 -10.61 19.17 24.58
C LEU A 16 -11.40 20.19 25.39
N LEU A 17 -12.41 20.86 24.81
CA LEU A 17 -13.29 21.75 25.55
C LEU A 17 -14.08 21.01 26.65
N PHE A 18 -14.33 19.69 26.50
CA PHE A 18 -14.94 18.88 27.54
C PHE A 18 -14.06 18.69 28.78
N LEU A 19 -12.75 18.98 28.71
CA LEU A 19 -11.90 19.00 29.90
C LEU A 19 -12.27 20.14 30.85
N ILE A 20 -12.80 21.27 30.34
CA ILE A 20 -13.18 22.43 31.17
C ILE A 20 -14.29 22.06 32.18
N PRO A 21 -15.45 21.49 31.77
CA PRO A 21 -16.47 21.07 32.73
C PRO A 21 -15.99 19.92 33.62
N ILE A 22 -15.11 19.03 33.15
CA ILE A 22 -14.50 17.97 33.99
C ILE A 22 -13.67 18.61 35.10
N VAL A 23 -12.74 19.52 34.77
CA VAL A 23 -11.91 20.20 35.77
C VAL A 23 -12.77 21.06 36.71
N GLY A 24 -13.78 21.75 36.17
CA GLY A 24 -14.73 22.53 36.97
C GLY A 24 -15.51 21.68 37.97
N LEU A 25 -16.04 20.53 37.52
CA LEU A 25 -16.75 19.59 38.40
C LEU A 25 -15.80 18.96 39.42
N TRP A 26 -14.57 18.64 39.00
CA TRP A 26 -13.55 18.13 39.91
C TRP A 26 -13.26 19.16 41.01
N TRP A 27 -13.09 20.43 40.64
CA TRP A 27 -12.87 21.53 41.58
C TRP A 27 -14.03 21.76 42.54
N LEU A 28 -15.28 21.58 42.10
CA LEU A 28 -16.47 21.67 42.96
C LEU A 28 -16.58 20.52 43.97
N VAL A 29 -16.11 19.32 43.60
CA VAL A 29 -16.22 18.11 44.42
C VAL A 29 -15.00 17.89 45.31
N ILE A 30 -13.85 18.51 45.00
CA ILE A 30 -12.71 18.54 45.92
C ILE A 30 -13.24 19.05 47.27
N PRO A 31 -13.18 18.24 48.34
CA PRO A 31 -13.66 18.68 49.64
C PRO A 31 -12.92 19.96 49.97
N LYS A 32 -13.65 21.08 50.05
CA LYS A 32 -13.11 22.32 50.59
C LYS A 32 -12.59 21.93 51.95
N ARG A 33 -11.26 21.95 52.13
CA ARG A 33 -10.63 21.72 53.42
C ARG A 33 -11.40 22.62 54.38
N LYS A 34 -12.22 22.02 55.26
CA LYS A 34 -12.77 22.73 56.40
C LYS A 34 -11.55 23.00 57.28
N GLY A 35 -10.86 24.08 56.94
CA GLY A 35 -9.76 24.62 57.71
C GLY A 35 -10.36 24.94 59.07
N GLN A 36 -9.92 24.18 60.06
CA GLN A 36 -10.48 24.17 61.41
C GLN A 36 -11.96 23.75 61.45
N ALA A 37 -12.24 22.64 62.13
CA ALA A 37 -13.52 22.53 62.81
C ALA A 37 -13.74 23.84 63.58
N ASP A 38 -14.89 24.51 63.38
CA ASP A 38 -15.32 25.62 64.24
C ASP A 38 -15.30 25.08 65.68
N LEU A 39 -14.19 25.37 66.38
CA LEU A 39 -14.02 25.00 67.77
C LEU A 39 -15.01 25.86 68.55
N PRO A 40 -15.87 25.29 69.41
CA PRO A 40 -16.75 26.08 70.24
C PRO A 40 -15.91 27.10 71.03
N ALA A 41 -16.29 28.38 70.94
CA ALA A 41 -15.56 29.48 71.55
C ALA A 41 -15.41 29.23 73.06
N GLY A 42 -14.18 28.99 73.53
CA GLY A 42 -13.89 28.76 74.96
C GLY A 42 -12.88 27.66 75.28
N ILE A 43 -12.43 26.85 74.32
CA ILE A 43 -11.46 25.77 74.58
C ILE A 43 -10.02 26.25 74.32
N ALA A 44 -9.11 26.00 75.28
CA ALA A 44 -7.71 26.36 75.15
C ALA A 44 -7.01 25.57 74.00
N PRO A 45 -6.13 26.20 73.20
CA PRO A 45 -5.59 25.61 71.96
C PRO A 45 -4.86 24.27 72.13
N HIS A 46 -4.24 24.06 73.30
CA HIS A 46 -3.50 22.82 73.60
C HIS A 46 -4.43 21.64 73.94
N LEU A 47 -5.60 21.90 74.54
CA LEU A 47 -6.63 20.90 74.82
C LEU A 47 -7.42 20.54 73.55
N ALA A 48 -7.70 21.52 72.69
CA ALA A 48 -8.34 21.29 71.40
C ALA A 48 -7.55 20.31 70.53
N ARG A 49 -6.21 20.44 70.50
CA ARG A 49 -5.32 19.57 69.71
C ARG A 49 -5.24 18.13 70.25
N ALA A 50 -5.48 17.92 71.55
CA ALA A 50 -5.49 16.60 72.18
C ALA A 50 -6.86 15.88 72.07
N LEU A 51 -7.95 16.64 71.93
CA LEU A 51 -9.31 16.12 71.72
C LEU A 51 -9.64 15.86 70.25
N THR A 52 -8.95 16.52 69.31
CA THR A 52 -8.97 16.14 67.90
C THR A 52 -8.07 14.92 67.71
N LEU A 53 -8.66 13.72 67.74
CA LEU A 53 -8.02 12.50 67.22
C LEU A 53 -7.50 12.83 65.81
N GLY A 54 -6.18 12.72 65.63
CA GLY A 54 -5.44 13.29 64.51
C GLY A 54 -6.15 13.15 63.17
N THR A 55 -6.66 14.26 62.66
CA THR A 55 -7.02 14.39 61.25
C THR A 55 -5.74 14.68 60.45
N ASP A 56 -4.71 13.84 60.62
CA ASP A 56 -3.73 13.62 59.56
C ASP A 56 -4.43 12.74 58.51
N GLU A 57 -5.47 13.29 57.88
CA GLU A 57 -6.02 12.69 56.67
C GLU A 57 -4.95 12.81 55.60
N LYS A 58 -4.08 11.79 55.54
CA LYS A 58 -3.25 11.53 54.36
C LYS A 58 -4.18 11.63 53.16
N ARG A 59 -3.82 12.45 52.17
CA ARG A 59 -4.60 12.72 50.96
C ARG A 59 -5.01 11.39 50.32
N GLN A 60 -6.19 10.89 50.68
CA GLN A 60 -6.68 9.61 50.22
C GLN A 60 -7.35 9.86 48.87
N ILE A 61 -6.97 9.10 47.86
CA ILE A 61 -7.57 9.19 46.53
C ILE A 61 -9.02 8.75 46.68
N TYR A 62 -9.95 9.66 46.43
CA TYR A 62 -11.37 9.35 46.47
C TYR A 62 -11.81 8.68 45.15
N PRO A 63 -12.86 7.84 45.16
CA PRO A 63 -13.38 7.23 43.93
C PRO A 63 -13.75 8.25 42.84
N ILE A 64 -14.15 9.46 43.25
CA ILE A 64 -14.43 10.56 42.32
C ILE A 64 -13.17 11.06 41.62
N ASP A 65 -12.01 11.13 42.30
CA ASP A 65 -10.76 11.58 41.68
C ASP A 65 -10.36 10.63 40.54
N VAL A 66 -10.53 9.32 40.75
CA VAL A 66 -10.29 8.31 39.72
C VAL A 66 -11.31 8.42 38.60
N ALA A 67 -12.59 8.66 38.91
CA ALA A 67 -13.61 8.84 37.88
C ALA A 67 -13.35 10.08 37.00
N MET A 68 -12.93 11.21 37.59
CA MET A 68 -12.58 12.41 36.84
C MET A 68 -11.33 12.21 35.98
N PHE A 69 -10.35 11.45 36.49
CA PHE A 69 -9.16 11.11 35.73
C PHE A 69 -9.46 10.16 34.56
N VAL A 70 -10.30 9.14 34.77
CA VAL A 70 -10.80 8.26 33.70
C VAL A 70 -11.59 9.06 32.66
N ALA A 71 -12.47 9.97 33.09
CA ALA A 71 -13.21 10.85 32.19
C ALA A 71 -12.26 11.73 31.37
N ALA A 72 -11.23 12.32 31.99
CA ALA A 72 -10.21 13.10 31.29
C ALA A 72 -9.44 12.27 30.26
N LEU A 73 -9.04 11.04 30.60
CA LEU A 73 -8.38 10.12 29.67
C LEU A 73 -9.27 9.78 28.48
N ILE A 74 -10.56 9.50 28.70
CA ILE A 74 -11.52 9.23 27.63
C ILE A 74 -11.74 10.47 26.75
N THR A 75 -11.79 11.67 27.34
CA THR A 75 -11.90 12.92 26.57
C THR A 75 -10.67 13.16 25.70
N ILE A 76 -9.46 12.92 26.23
CA ILE A 76 -8.22 13.03 25.44
C ILE A 76 -8.19 11.94 24.36
N ALA A 77 -8.64 10.71 24.66
CA ALA A 77 -8.80 9.65 23.68
C ALA A 77 -9.74 10.08 22.53
N ALA A 78 -10.89 10.65 22.86
CA ALA A 78 -11.88 11.12 21.89
C ALA A 78 -11.40 12.32 21.04
N ALA A 79 -10.52 13.16 21.61
CA ALA A 79 -9.87 14.24 20.86
C ALA A 79 -8.94 13.74 19.75
N GLY A 80 -8.57 12.45 19.78
CA GLY A 80 -7.82 11.78 18.74
C GLY A 80 -6.38 12.27 18.63
N PRO A 81 -5.51 11.98 19.63
CA PRO A 81 -4.09 12.26 19.52
C PRO A 81 -3.52 11.47 18.34
N THR A 82 -2.75 12.15 17.49
CA THR A 82 -2.13 11.56 16.31
C THR A 82 -0.67 11.96 16.23
N TRP A 83 0.15 11.05 15.69
CA TRP A 83 1.59 11.20 15.45
C TRP A 83 2.06 10.28 14.32
N THR A 84 1.13 9.70 13.55
CA THR A 84 1.42 8.95 12.32
C THR A 84 0.34 9.24 11.30
N ARG A 85 0.72 9.28 10.02
CA ARG A 85 -0.23 9.43 8.92
C ARG A 85 -0.84 8.07 8.52
N ALA A 86 -2.13 8.06 8.23
CA ALA A 86 -2.85 6.95 7.65
C ALA A 86 -2.52 6.88 6.15
N THR A 87 -2.12 5.70 5.71
CA THR A 87 -1.93 5.43 4.28
C THR A 87 -3.29 5.25 3.62
N ASN A 88 -3.57 6.05 2.57
CA ASN A 88 -4.69 5.71 1.70
C ASN A 88 -4.31 4.41 0.96
N PRO A 89 -5.06 3.31 1.15
CA PRO A 89 -4.68 2.02 0.57
C PRO A 89 -4.68 2.03 -0.97
N LEU A 90 -5.39 2.96 -1.61
CA LEU A 90 -5.29 3.15 -3.07
C LEU A 90 -3.95 3.73 -3.49
N VAL A 91 -3.43 4.72 -2.75
CA VAL A 91 -2.16 5.39 -3.07
C VAL A 91 -0.98 4.50 -2.70
N ALA A 92 -1.02 3.86 -1.53
CA ALA A 92 0.05 2.96 -1.07
C ALA A 92 0.23 1.72 -1.97
N ASP A 93 -0.84 1.23 -2.59
CA ASP A 93 -0.79 0.14 -3.57
C ASP A 93 -0.40 0.59 -4.98
N THR A 94 -0.12 1.88 -5.22
CA THR A 94 0.26 2.41 -6.55
C THR A 94 1.77 2.73 -6.65
N ALA A 95 2.54 2.55 -5.57
CA ALA A 95 3.96 2.87 -5.53
C ALA A 95 4.78 2.14 -6.62
N PRO A 96 5.43 2.86 -7.56
CA PRO A 96 6.27 2.24 -8.58
C PRO A 96 7.48 1.51 -7.99
N LEU A 97 7.72 0.29 -8.46
CA LEU A 97 8.89 -0.50 -8.10
C LEU A 97 9.62 -0.97 -9.35
N VAL A 98 10.91 -0.66 -9.47
CA VAL A 98 11.77 -1.26 -10.51
C VAL A 98 12.61 -2.36 -9.89
N ILE A 99 12.46 -3.58 -10.41
CA ILE A 99 13.24 -4.74 -9.96
C ILE A 99 14.39 -4.95 -10.94
N ALA A 100 15.63 -4.77 -10.48
CA ALA A 100 16.86 -5.05 -11.21
C ALA A 100 17.42 -6.42 -10.79
N LEU A 101 17.24 -7.43 -11.64
CA LEU A 101 17.75 -8.78 -11.42
C LEU A 101 19.13 -8.94 -12.06
N LYS A 102 20.12 -9.39 -11.28
CA LYS A 102 21.43 -9.80 -11.80
C LYS A 102 21.30 -11.15 -12.51
N VAL A 103 21.75 -11.22 -13.77
CA VAL A 103 21.65 -12.41 -14.61
C VAL A 103 23.03 -12.79 -15.14
N THR A 104 23.86 -13.35 -14.26
CA THR A 104 25.26 -13.75 -14.52
C THR A 104 25.47 -15.24 -14.24
N ASP A 105 26.59 -15.81 -14.73
CA ASP A 105 26.94 -17.21 -14.45
C ASP A 105 27.12 -17.50 -12.95
N SER A 106 27.50 -16.50 -12.14
CA SER A 106 27.59 -16.62 -10.67
C SER A 106 26.22 -16.91 -10.03
N MET A 107 25.14 -16.39 -10.61
CA MET A 107 23.76 -16.62 -10.18
C MET A 107 23.27 -18.04 -10.52
N GLU A 108 23.96 -18.80 -11.37
CA GLU A 108 23.67 -20.23 -11.61
C GLU A 108 24.27 -21.15 -10.54
N SER A 109 24.94 -20.60 -9.53
CA SER A 109 25.42 -21.38 -8.40
C SER A 109 24.27 -22.08 -7.66
N THR A 110 24.49 -23.34 -7.27
CA THR A 110 23.50 -24.20 -6.62
C THR A 110 23.65 -24.27 -5.09
N ASP A 111 24.39 -23.32 -4.50
CA ASP A 111 24.51 -23.22 -3.03
C ASP A 111 23.18 -22.83 -2.36
N LEU A 112 22.28 -22.19 -3.11
CA LEU A 112 20.86 -22.12 -2.85
C LEU A 112 20.12 -23.02 -3.85
N THR A 113 19.59 -24.16 -3.40
CA THR A 113 18.83 -25.09 -4.26
C THR A 113 17.55 -24.41 -4.77
N PRO A 114 17.17 -24.45 -6.06
CA PRO A 114 17.87 -25.14 -7.15
C PRO A 114 19.09 -24.36 -7.69
N SER A 115 18.95 -23.07 -8.02
CA SER A 115 20.06 -22.13 -8.23
C SER A 115 19.73 -20.76 -7.61
N ARG A 116 20.73 -19.89 -7.39
CA ARG A 116 20.48 -18.52 -6.89
C ARG A 116 19.56 -17.74 -7.82
N LEU A 117 19.73 -17.87 -9.14
CA LEU A 117 18.87 -17.23 -10.14
C LEU A 117 17.43 -17.74 -10.06
N GLN A 118 17.23 -19.05 -10.01
CA GLN A 118 15.89 -19.61 -9.87
C GLN A 118 15.24 -19.22 -8.55
N ARG A 119 16.00 -19.16 -7.45
CA ARG A 119 15.49 -18.64 -6.18
C ARG A 119 15.14 -17.16 -6.25
N ALA A 120 15.93 -16.36 -6.95
CA ALA A 120 15.65 -14.94 -7.15
C ALA A 120 14.35 -14.76 -7.93
N LYS A 121 14.16 -15.53 -9.01
CA LYS A 121 12.92 -15.53 -9.78
C LYS A 121 11.70 -15.91 -8.93
N PHE A 122 11.81 -16.93 -8.07
CA PHE A 122 10.70 -17.28 -7.17
C PHE A 122 10.39 -16.14 -6.19
N LYS A 123 11.40 -15.55 -5.53
CA LYS A 123 11.20 -14.41 -4.63
C LYS A 123 10.63 -13.18 -5.33
N ILE A 124 11.10 -12.87 -6.54
CA ILE A 124 10.56 -11.79 -7.36
C ILE A 124 9.11 -12.08 -7.74
N THR A 125 8.77 -13.33 -8.06
CA THR A 125 7.37 -13.73 -8.33
C THR A 125 6.50 -13.54 -7.09
N ASP A 126 6.98 -13.88 -5.90
CA ASP A 126 6.27 -13.65 -4.65
C ASP A 126 6.05 -12.15 -4.39
N ILE A 127 7.06 -11.31 -4.68
CA ILE A 127 6.97 -9.85 -4.59
C ILE A 127 5.93 -9.31 -5.57
N ILE A 128 5.97 -9.72 -6.84
CA ILE A 128 4.98 -9.31 -7.87
C ILE A 128 3.56 -9.70 -7.42
N ASN A 129 3.37 -10.89 -6.85
CA ASN A 129 2.06 -11.37 -6.39
C ASN A 129 1.57 -10.69 -5.11
N ALA A 130 2.50 -10.32 -4.23
CA ALA A 130 2.19 -9.56 -3.03
C ALA A 130 1.78 -8.13 -3.36
N ARG A 131 2.38 -7.56 -4.42
CA ARG A 131 2.12 -6.22 -4.94
C ARG A 131 1.10 -6.21 -6.09
N SER A 132 0.12 -7.12 -6.08
CA SER A 132 -0.87 -7.20 -7.16
C SER A 132 -1.68 -5.90 -7.29
N GLY A 133 -1.57 -5.24 -8.45
CA GLY A 133 -2.15 -3.92 -8.70
C GLY A 133 -1.21 -2.75 -8.46
N ALA A 134 0.04 -2.98 -8.05
CA ALA A 134 1.07 -1.95 -7.98
C ALA A 134 1.97 -1.99 -9.23
N PRO A 135 2.24 -0.83 -9.86
CA PRO A 135 3.10 -0.78 -11.04
C PRO A 135 4.51 -1.30 -10.72
N THR A 136 4.93 -2.35 -11.43
CA THR A 136 6.24 -2.99 -11.28
C THR A 136 6.93 -3.08 -12.64
N ALA A 137 8.18 -2.65 -12.72
CA ALA A 137 9.03 -2.80 -13.89
C ALA A 137 10.11 -3.86 -13.62
N LEU A 138 10.60 -4.50 -14.68
CA LEU A 138 11.65 -5.51 -14.59
C LEU A 138 12.83 -5.16 -15.48
N VAL A 139 14.02 -5.09 -14.89
CA VAL A 139 15.30 -4.86 -15.53
C VAL A 139 16.19 -6.07 -15.27
N ALA A 140 16.86 -6.56 -16.31
CA ALA A 140 17.87 -7.60 -16.20
C ALA A 140 19.23 -6.96 -16.46
N TYR A 141 20.24 -7.29 -15.66
CA TYR A 141 21.57 -6.73 -15.86
C TYR A 141 22.68 -7.77 -15.66
N ALA A 142 23.76 -7.59 -16.42
CA ALA A 142 25.01 -8.33 -16.34
C ALA A 142 26.13 -7.33 -16.67
N GLY A 143 26.85 -7.49 -17.80
CA GLY A 143 27.76 -6.47 -18.31
C GLY A 143 27.05 -5.28 -18.96
N SER A 144 25.75 -5.39 -19.23
CA SER A 144 24.87 -4.31 -19.70
C SER A 144 23.47 -4.47 -19.08
N PRO A 145 22.74 -3.37 -18.81
CA PRO A 145 21.37 -3.44 -18.30
C PRO A 145 20.33 -3.36 -19.42
N HIS A 146 19.28 -4.17 -19.34
CA HIS A 146 18.21 -4.23 -20.33
C HIS A 146 16.83 -4.21 -19.68
N ARG A 147 15.91 -3.46 -20.28
CA ARG A 147 14.53 -3.36 -19.78
C ARG A 147 13.73 -4.56 -20.27
N VAL A 148 13.45 -5.50 -19.37
CA VAL A 148 12.66 -6.70 -19.66
C VAL A 148 11.19 -6.32 -19.84
N ALA A 149 10.65 -5.58 -18.87
CA ALA A 149 9.28 -5.10 -18.87
C ALA A 149 9.22 -3.62 -18.43
N PRO A 150 8.37 -2.79 -19.08
CA PRO A 150 8.07 -1.46 -18.58
C PRO A 150 7.25 -1.55 -17.28
N LEU A 151 6.97 -0.39 -16.68
CA LEU A 151 6.12 -0.30 -15.50
C LEU A 151 4.71 -0.83 -15.82
N THR A 152 4.30 -1.92 -15.16
CA THR A 152 2.99 -2.55 -15.39
C THR A 152 2.40 -3.11 -14.10
N GLU A 153 1.07 -3.09 -13.97
CA GLU A 153 0.35 -3.72 -12.87
C GLU A 153 0.06 -5.21 -13.13
N ASP A 154 0.25 -5.69 -14.37
CA ASP A 154 -0.13 -7.04 -14.77
C ASP A 154 0.98 -8.06 -14.49
N ALA A 155 0.80 -8.79 -13.38
CA ALA A 155 1.67 -9.90 -13.00
C ALA A 155 1.75 -11.02 -14.05
N ASN A 156 0.72 -11.20 -14.89
CA ASN A 156 0.69 -12.25 -15.90
C ASN A 156 1.64 -11.97 -17.07
N ILE A 157 1.97 -10.70 -17.31
CA ILE A 157 2.97 -10.30 -18.31
C ILE A 157 4.39 -10.48 -17.73
N LEU A 158 4.59 -10.13 -16.46
CA LEU A 158 5.91 -10.16 -15.82
C LEU A 158 6.44 -11.58 -15.62
N ARG A 159 5.58 -12.54 -15.24
CA ARG A 159 5.98 -13.93 -14.95
C ARG A 159 6.69 -14.63 -16.12
N PRO A 160 6.12 -14.73 -17.33
CA PRO A 160 6.79 -15.41 -18.44
C PRO A 160 8.09 -14.70 -18.84
N LEU A 161 8.12 -13.37 -18.79
CA LEU A 161 9.33 -12.57 -19.05
C LEU A 161 10.43 -12.86 -18.03
N LEU A 162 10.09 -12.94 -16.75
CA LEU A 162 11.02 -13.29 -15.67
C LEU A 162 11.53 -14.73 -15.80
N GLU A 163 10.67 -15.68 -16.15
CA GLU A 163 11.03 -17.08 -16.38
C GLU A 163 12.04 -17.21 -17.54
N GLY A 164 11.88 -16.40 -18.59
CA GLY A 164 12.78 -16.34 -19.74
C GLY A 164 14.20 -15.80 -19.47
N LEU A 165 14.48 -15.23 -18.30
CA LEU A 165 15.81 -14.66 -18.03
C LEU A 165 16.87 -15.74 -17.72
N SER A 166 17.93 -15.83 -18.51
CA SER A 166 19.08 -16.69 -18.22
C SER A 166 20.38 -16.00 -18.61
N PRO A 167 21.55 -16.39 -18.08
CA PRO A 167 22.82 -15.76 -18.46
C PRO A 167 23.08 -15.78 -19.98
N ALA A 168 22.57 -16.79 -20.69
CA ALA A 168 22.68 -16.92 -22.14
C ALA A 168 21.88 -15.87 -22.94
N VAL A 169 20.93 -15.19 -22.30
CA VAL A 169 20.13 -14.12 -22.90
C VAL A 169 20.89 -12.78 -22.88
N MET A 170 21.87 -12.63 -21.98
CA MET A 170 22.59 -11.37 -21.79
C MET A 170 23.69 -11.19 -22.86
N PRO A 171 23.77 -10.02 -23.53
CA PRO A 171 24.78 -9.76 -24.56
C PRO A 171 26.21 -9.73 -24.05
N THR A 172 26.41 -9.19 -22.85
CA THR A 172 27.73 -8.98 -22.24
C THR A 172 27.72 -9.53 -20.80
N SER A 173 28.76 -10.27 -20.46
CA SER A 173 29.01 -10.73 -19.08
C SER A 173 29.72 -9.63 -18.29
N GLY A 174 29.39 -9.46 -17.02
CA GLY A 174 29.97 -8.43 -16.15
C GLY A 174 29.04 -8.03 -15.02
N ASP A 175 29.33 -6.90 -14.40
CA ASP A 175 28.54 -6.32 -13.31
C ASP A 175 28.37 -4.81 -13.50
N ALA A 176 27.34 -4.43 -14.25
CA ALA A 176 26.97 -3.06 -14.58
C ALA A 176 25.81 -2.58 -13.67
N ALA A 177 25.98 -2.73 -12.36
CA ALA A 177 24.96 -2.36 -11.38
C ALA A 177 24.65 -0.84 -11.38
N GLY A 178 25.64 0.01 -11.65
CA GLY A 178 25.45 1.46 -11.73
C GLY A 178 24.68 1.89 -12.98
N ASP A 179 24.99 1.32 -14.14
CA ASP A 179 24.19 1.51 -15.37
C ASP A 179 22.75 0.99 -15.18
N ALA A 180 22.59 -0.14 -14.47
CA ALA A 180 21.29 -0.70 -14.15
C ALA A 180 20.46 0.23 -13.25
N LEU A 181 21.11 0.90 -12.28
CA LEU A 181 20.46 1.93 -11.47
C LEU A 181 20.03 3.12 -12.32
N THR A 182 20.88 3.57 -13.25
CA THR A 182 20.57 4.70 -14.14
C THR A 182 19.36 4.36 -15.03
N LEU A 183 19.31 3.16 -15.59
CA LEU A 183 18.16 2.69 -16.38
C LEU A 183 16.90 2.54 -15.51
N ALA A 184 17.04 2.05 -14.28
CA ALA A 184 15.92 1.95 -13.35
C ALA A 184 15.36 3.33 -12.98
N GLN A 185 16.23 4.30 -12.73
CA GLN A 185 15.84 5.70 -12.48
C GLN A 185 15.15 6.31 -13.68
N SER A 186 15.65 6.10 -14.90
CA SER A 186 14.95 6.62 -16.09
C SER A 186 13.53 6.03 -16.26
N ILE A 187 13.32 4.78 -15.84
CA ILE A 187 11.98 4.17 -15.84
C ILE A 187 11.09 4.77 -14.74
N LEU A 188 11.68 5.16 -13.61
CA LEU A 188 10.96 5.83 -12.53
C LEU A 188 10.66 7.30 -12.85
N ASP A 189 11.55 7.98 -13.57
CA ASP A 189 11.37 9.38 -14.00
C ASP A 189 10.20 9.54 -14.99
N ASP A 190 9.82 8.47 -15.69
CA ASP A 190 8.59 8.41 -16.49
C ASP A 190 7.32 8.43 -15.61
N SER A 191 7.45 8.25 -14.29
CA SER A 191 6.38 8.34 -13.31
C SER A 191 6.50 9.62 -12.47
N GLU A 192 5.38 10.30 -12.27
CA GLU A 192 5.32 11.49 -11.40
C GLU A 192 5.35 11.14 -9.89
N THR A 193 5.40 9.86 -9.53
CA THR A 193 5.39 9.41 -8.13
C THR A 193 6.76 8.88 -7.69
N PRO A 194 7.18 9.15 -6.44
CA PRO A 194 8.43 8.59 -5.93
C PRO A 194 8.42 7.06 -5.98
N GLY A 195 9.39 6.48 -6.67
CA GLY A 195 9.54 5.03 -6.78
C GLY A 195 10.74 4.48 -6.00
N ALA A 196 10.76 3.16 -5.87
CA ALA A 196 11.89 2.44 -5.29
C ALA A 196 12.58 1.52 -6.32
N VAL A 197 13.87 1.27 -6.12
CA VAL A 197 14.63 0.31 -6.94
C VAL A 197 15.04 -0.88 -6.06
N LEU A 198 14.72 -2.09 -6.51
CA LEU A 198 15.09 -3.34 -5.85
C LEU A 198 16.10 -4.12 -6.69
N PHE A 199 17.31 -4.29 -6.18
CA PHE A 199 18.32 -5.17 -6.75
C PHE A 199 18.19 -6.58 -6.17
N ALA A 200 18.21 -7.60 -7.03
CA ALA A 200 18.37 -9.00 -6.63
C ALA A 200 19.71 -9.52 -7.17
N LEU A 201 20.69 -9.73 -6.28
CA LEU A 201 22.08 -10.01 -6.65
C LEU A 201 22.79 -10.95 -5.67
N ASP A 202 23.88 -11.58 -6.10
CA ASP A 202 24.73 -12.44 -5.28
C ASP A 202 26.09 -11.82 -4.90
N ASP A 203 26.61 -10.91 -5.73
CA ASP A 203 27.78 -10.09 -5.42
C ASP A 203 27.67 -8.68 -6.05
N LEU A 204 28.57 -7.80 -5.64
CA LEU A 204 28.65 -6.42 -6.13
C LEU A 204 30.12 -6.02 -6.30
N ASP A 205 30.49 -5.64 -7.53
CA ASP A 205 31.82 -5.09 -7.81
C ASP A 205 32.02 -3.74 -7.10
N PRO A 206 33.11 -3.58 -6.30
CA PRO A 206 33.45 -2.31 -5.67
C PRO A 206 33.51 -1.10 -6.59
N SER A 207 33.78 -1.28 -7.89
CA SER A 207 33.80 -0.18 -8.86
C SER A 207 32.44 0.49 -9.06
N GLN A 208 31.34 -0.23 -8.78
CA GLN A 208 29.97 0.23 -9.00
C GLN A 208 29.40 1.03 -7.80
N ILE A 209 30.06 0.98 -6.65
CA ILE A 209 29.60 1.64 -5.41
C ILE A 209 29.38 3.15 -5.58
N PRO A 210 30.28 3.93 -6.23
CA PRO A 210 30.10 5.38 -6.36
C PRO A 210 28.79 5.77 -7.07
N GLU A 211 28.40 5.05 -8.12
CA GLU A 211 27.17 5.31 -8.87
C GLU A 211 25.92 4.93 -8.05
N LEU A 212 25.99 3.84 -7.30
CA LEU A 212 24.92 3.45 -6.37
C LEU A 212 24.74 4.43 -5.21
N GLN A 213 25.78 5.18 -4.82
CA GLN A 213 25.68 6.22 -3.79
C GLN A 213 24.99 7.49 -4.26
N THR A 214 24.99 7.76 -5.58
CA THR A 214 24.34 8.94 -6.16
C THR A 214 22.85 8.74 -6.42
N ALA A 215 22.26 7.63 -5.96
CA ALA A 215 20.86 7.33 -6.18
C ALA A 215 19.93 8.42 -5.60
N SER A 216 19.05 8.98 -6.43
CA SER A 216 17.96 9.86 -6.02
C SER A 216 16.83 9.08 -5.35
N SER A 217 16.48 7.91 -5.91
CA SER A 217 15.48 6.99 -5.39
C SER A 217 16.03 6.09 -4.28
N GLN A 218 15.15 5.57 -3.43
CA GLN A 218 15.55 4.63 -2.38
C GLN A 218 15.88 3.25 -2.97
N VAL A 219 17.04 2.71 -2.59
CA VAL A 219 17.56 1.46 -3.15
C VAL A 219 17.48 0.33 -2.12
N PHE A 220 16.96 -0.80 -2.55
CA PHE A 220 16.87 -2.02 -1.76
C PHE A 220 17.67 -3.13 -2.43
N PHE A 221 18.31 -3.99 -1.62
CA PHE A 221 19.09 -5.11 -2.09
C PHE A 221 18.58 -6.41 -1.46
N LEU A 222 18.06 -7.33 -2.27
CA LEU A 222 17.80 -8.71 -1.89
C LEU A 222 19.03 -9.55 -2.23
N THR A 223 19.79 -9.96 -1.21
CA THR A 223 21.04 -10.71 -1.44
C THR A 223 20.78 -12.21 -1.56
N MET A 224 21.08 -12.79 -2.71
CA MET A 224 20.88 -14.21 -3.03
C MET A 224 22.07 -15.05 -2.59
N LEU A 225 22.39 -14.97 -1.29
CA LEU A 225 23.49 -15.69 -0.66
C LEU A 225 22.98 -16.51 0.55
N PRO A 226 23.65 -17.62 0.90
CA PRO A 226 23.39 -18.32 2.15
C PRO A 226 23.69 -17.44 3.37
N ASP A 227 22.97 -17.63 4.49
CA ASP A 227 23.07 -16.84 5.74
C ASP A 227 24.50 -16.60 6.25
N SER A 228 25.43 -17.49 5.94
CA SER A 228 26.85 -17.39 6.33
C SER A 228 27.65 -16.31 5.58
N LYS A 229 27.15 -15.81 4.44
CA LYS A 229 27.86 -14.89 3.55
C LYS A 229 27.12 -13.55 3.50
N GLN A 230 27.89 -12.46 3.51
CA GLN A 230 27.37 -11.10 3.42
C GLN A 230 28.16 -10.29 2.41
N ILE A 231 27.48 -9.37 1.73
CA ILE A 231 28.10 -8.41 0.83
C ILE A 231 28.44 -7.17 1.65
N VAL A 232 29.65 -7.16 2.22
CA VAL A 232 30.12 -6.10 3.15
C VAL A 232 30.05 -4.71 2.51
N GLN A 233 30.22 -4.64 1.20
CA GLN A 233 30.14 -3.42 0.39
C GLN A 233 28.79 -2.70 0.54
N LEU A 234 27.68 -3.44 0.70
CA LEU A 234 26.35 -2.84 0.83
C LEU A 234 26.20 -2.01 2.11
N ASN A 235 26.94 -2.34 3.17
CA ASN A 235 26.92 -1.59 4.43
C ASN A 235 27.53 -0.18 4.31
N THR A 236 28.22 0.12 3.20
CA THR A 236 28.83 1.42 2.94
C THR A 236 27.88 2.41 2.24
N LEU A 237 26.77 1.91 1.70
CA LEU A 237 25.78 2.71 1.00
C LEU A 237 24.81 3.36 2.01
N LYS A 238 24.68 4.69 1.97
CA LYS A 238 23.88 5.45 2.96
C LYS A 238 22.37 5.34 2.75
N ASN A 239 21.92 5.26 1.49
CA ASN A 239 20.51 5.22 1.10
C ASN A 239 20.09 3.83 0.59
N ALA A 240 20.77 2.79 1.08
CA ALA A 240 20.52 1.42 0.68
C ALA A 240 20.14 0.55 1.88
N THR A 241 19.14 -0.31 1.68
CA THR A 241 18.82 -1.35 2.67
C THR A 241 19.03 -2.72 2.06
N ALA A 242 19.90 -3.52 2.68
CA ALA A 242 20.14 -4.91 2.29
C ALA A 242 19.31 -5.87 3.15
N VAL A 243 18.56 -6.74 2.49
CA VAL A 243 17.79 -7.82 3.10
C VAL A 243 18.40 -9.15 2.66
N PRO A 244 18.90 -9.98 3.61
CA PRO A 244 19.42 -11.30 3.27
C PRO A 244 18.29 -12.22 2.82
N PHE A 245 18.62 -13.15 1.91
CA PHE A 245 17.70 -14.22 1.52
C PHE A 245 17.24 -15.02 2.74
N SER A 246 15.96 -15.40 2.77
CA SER A 246 15.41 -16.35 3.73
C SER A 246 14.70 -17.50 3.04
N ASN A 247 14.79 -18.69 3.63
CA ASN A 247 14.08 -19.88 3.14
C ASN A 247 12.56 -19.81 3.31
N ASP A 248 12.06 -18.83 4.07
CA ASP A 248 10.64 -18.52 4.26
C ASP A 248 10.30 -17.12 3.74
N ASP A 249 9.09 -16.63 3.99
CA ASP A 249 8.61 -15.34 3.44
C ASP A 249 9.03 -14.11 4.29
N ARG A 250 9.91 -14.27 5.30
CA ARG A 250 10.31 -13.16 6.16
C ARG A 250 11.09 -12.09 5.40
N ASP A 251 11.93 -12.49 4.46
CA ASP A 251 12.70 -11.58 3.61
C ASP A 251 11.78 -10.71 2.75
N VAL A 252 10.85 -11.33 2.02
CA VAL A 252 9.83 -10.65 1.19
C VAL A 252 8.96 -9.74 2.05
N THR A 253 8.47 -10.24 3.19
CA THR A 253 7.60 -9.46 4.09
C THR A 253 8.34 -8.29 4.74
N GLN A 254 9.63 -8.44 5.07
CA GLN A 254 10.46 -7.35 5.58
C GLN A 254 10.73 -6.32 4.48
N LEU A 255 11.11 -6.78 3.30
CA LEU A 255 11.40 -5.93 2.16
C LEU A 255 10.20 -5.09 1.73
N LEU A 256 9.03 -5.70 1.58
CA LEU A 256 7.80 -4.99 1.21
C LEU A 256 7.39 -3.95 2.25
N ARG A 257 7.54 -4.24 3.54
CA ARG A 257 7.29 -3.25 4.60
C ARG A 257 8.24 -2.07 4.52
N GLN A 258 9.51 -2.31 4.23
CA GLN A 258 10.52 -1.25 4.09
C GLN A 258 10.30 -0.41 2.82
N ILE A 259 9.94 -1.03 1.70
CA ILE A 259 9.56 -0.32 0.47
C ILE A 259 8.31 0.53 0.72
N GLN A 260 7.33 -0.01 1.43
CA GLN A 260 6.12 0.73 1.78
C GLN A 260 6.41 1.92 2.69
N SER A 261 7.23 1.75 3.73
CA SER A 261 7.60 2.88 4.61
C SER A 261 8.37 3.96 3.84
N ALA A 262 9.32 3.56 3.01
CA ALA A 262 10.08 4.45 2.12
C ALA A 262 9.18 5.29 1.21
N TYR A 263 8.18 4.66 0.61
CA TYR A 263 7.22 5.35 -0.24
C TYR A 263 6.36 6.35 0.54
N VAL A 264 5.91 5.96 1.74
CA VAL A 264 5.13 6.84 2.63
C VAL A 264 5.94 8.05 3.06
N ASP A 265 7.21 7.85 3.43
CA ASP A 265 8.12 8.94 3.81
C ASP A 265 8.36 9.89 2.62
N ALA A 266 8.45 9.38 1.39
CA ALA A 266 8.61 10.20 0.19
C ALA A 266 7.35 11.01 -0.19
N LEU A 267 6.16 10.51 0.13
CA LEU A 267 4.90 11.24 -0.03
C LEU A 267 4.64 12.27 1.08
N ASP A 268 5.32 12.11 2.22
CA ASP A 268 5.14 12.96 3.40
C ASP A 268 5.49 14.42 3.13
N ASP A 269 6.56 14.63 2.36
CA ASP A 269 7.01 15.95 1.89
C ASP A 269 5.94 16.70 1.06
N GLU A 270 4.90 16.00 0.56
CA GLU A 270 3.88 16.56 -0.34
C GLU A 270 2.47 16.71 0.31
N ASP A 271 2.34 16.58 1.64
CA ASP A 271 1.07 16.71 2.39
C ASP A 271 -0.08 15.81 1.85
N ARG A 272 0.25 14.63 1.32
CA ARG A 272 -0.73 13.79 0.60
C ARG A 272 -1.53 12.80 1.45
N LEU A 273 -1.25 12.68 2.75
CA LEU A 273 -1.75 11.61 3.62
C LEU A 273 -2.68 12.12 4.73
N ASP A 274 -3.71 11.34 5.08
CA ASP A 274 -4.59 11.60 6.22
C ASP A 274 -3.91 11.23 7.54
N TRP A 275 -4.42 11.69 8.69
CA TRP A 275 -3.84 11.36 10.01
C TRP A 275 -4.50 10.16 10.68
N GLN A 276 -3.70 9.25 11.24
CA GLN A 276 -4.21 8.08 11.96
C GLN A 276 -4.52 8.44 13.43
N ASP A 277 -5.72 8.12 13.89
CA ASP A 277 -6.12 8.34 15.29
C ASP A 277 -5.53 7.26 16.23
N HIS A 278 -4.74 7.67 17.21
CA HIS A 278 -4.16 6.79 18.25
C HIS A 278 -4.82 6.93 19.63
N GLY A 279 -5.99 7.55 19.71
CA GLY A 279 -6.76 7.73 20.94
C GLY A 279 -7.09 6.43 21.65
N TRP A 280 -7.21 5.32 20.90
CA TRP A 280 -7.46 3.98 21.45
C TRP A 280 -6.38 3.52 22.44
N VAL A 281 -5.14 4.03 22.35
CA VAL A 281 -4.06 3.72 23.31
C VAL A 281 -4.43 4.19 24.72
N LEU A 282 -5.14 5.30 24.84
CA LEU A 282 -5.60 5.85 26.13
C LEU A 282 -6.80 5.09 26.71
N ALA A 283 -7.49 4.27 25.92
CA ALA A 283 -8.59 3.43 26.40
C ALA A 283 -8.10 2.33 27.36
N TRP A 284 -6.90 1.76 27.14
CA TRP A 284 -6.32 0.74 28.00
C TRP A 284 -6.07 1.20 29.45
N PRO A 285 -5.34 2.31 29.72
CA PRO A 285 -5.17 2.80 31.08
C PRO A 285 -6.50 3.27 31.69
N ALA A 286 -7.42 3.83 30.89
CA ALA A 286 -8.76 4.16 31.36
C ALA A 286 -9.54 2.91 31.82
N ALA A 287 -9.46 1.81 31.06
CA ALA A 287 -10.07 0.53 31.42
C ALA A 287 -9.41 -0.11 32.66
N LEU A 288 -8.09 -0.04 32.79
CA LEU A 288 -7.39 -0.54 33.98
C LEU A 288 -7.81 0.23 35.24
N LEU A 289 -7.94 1.55 35.15
CA LEU A 289 -8.38 2.39 36.26
C LEU A 289 -9.87 2.19 36.59
N SER A 290 -10.70 1.90 35.59
CA SER A 290 -12.12 1.61 35.81
C SER A 290 -12.32 0.31 36.60
N LEU A 291 -11.36 -0.62 36.60
CA LEU A 291 -11.41 -1.82 37.45
C LEU A 291 -11.46 -1.50 38.95
N LEU A 292 -10.96 -0.33 39.37
CA LEU A 292 -11.05 0.12 40.77
C LEU A 292 -12.50 0.34 41.22
N TRP A 293 -13.47 0.49 40.30
CA TRP A 293 -14.89 0.53 40.63
C TRP A 293 -15.46 -0.80 41.13
N PHE A 294 -14.82 -1.94 40.85
CA PHE A 294 -15.21 -3.24 41.42
C PHE A 294 -14.81 -3.38 42.89
N ARG A 295 -14.01 -2.45 43.44
CA ARG A 295 -13.62 -2.46 44.85
C ARG A 295 -14.79 -2.05 45.74
N ARG A 296 -15.07 -2.84 46.78
CA ARG A 296 -16.10 -2.55 47.79
C ARG A 296 -15.86 -1.16 48.43
N GLY A 297 -16.85 -0.28 48.35
CA GLY A 297 -16.78 1.10 48.85
C GLY A 297 -16.40 2.17 47.80
N TRP A 298 -16.12 1.77 46.56
CA TRP A 298 -15.75 2.68 45.45
C TRP A 298 -16.88 2.89 44.42
N VAL A 299 -18.08 2.39 44.70
CA VAL A 299 -19.22 2.43 43.79
C VAL A 299 -19.84 3.83 43.78
N ILE A 300 -19.71 4.53 42.65
CA ILE A 300 -20.39 5.81 42.43
C ILE A 300 -21.85 5.50 42.06
N ARG A 301 -22.83 5.93 42.88
CA ARG A 301 -24.27 5.64 42.66
C ARG A 301 -24.82 6.15 41.33
N TRP A 302 -24.12 7.08 40.66
CA TRP A 302 -24.46 7.59 39.32
C TRP A 302 -24.12 6.64 38.16
N ALA A 303 -23.30 5.60 38.37
CA ALA A 303 -23.01 4.60 37.34
C ALA A 303 -24.27 3.84 36.87
N LEU A 304 -25.28 3.73 37.74
CA LEU A 304 -26.59 3.17 37.39
C LEU A 304 -27.41 4.09 36.46
N LEU A 305 -27.14 5.40 36.46
CA LEU A 305 -27.86 6.37 35.62
C LEU A 305 -27.39 6.33 34.16
N GLY A 306 -26.11 6.02 33.92
CA GLY A 306 -25.58 5.76 32.58
C GLY A 306 -26.18 4.51 31.93
N LEU A 307 -26.44 3.46 32.72
CA LEU A 307 -27.07 2.22 32.24
C LEU A 307 -28.52 2.43 31.74
N PHE A 308 -29.20 3.47 32.24
CA PHE A 308 -30.57 3.81 31.81
C PHE A 308 -30.62 4.76 30.61
N LEU A 309 -29.54 5.49 30.32
CA LEU A 309 -29.44 6.41 29.17
C LEU A 309 -28.96 5.72 27.88
N VAL A 310 -28.26 4.58 28.00
CA VAL A 310 -27.90 3.75 26.85
C VAL A 310 -29.11 2.86 26.52
N GLN A 311 -30.09 3.43 25.82
CA GLN A 311 -31.07 2.63 25.09
C GLN A 311 -30.34 2.05 23.87
N PRO A 312 -30.23 0.72 23.72
CA PRO A 312 -29.64 0.15 22.51
C PRO A 312 -30.59 0.44 21.34
N SER A 313 -30.33 1.53 20.63
CA SER A 313 -31.01 1.88 19.38
C SER A 313 -30.31 1.16 18.24
N GLY A 314 -30.63 -0.13 18.05
CA GLY A 314 -30.09 -0.93 16.96
C GLY A 314 -30.77 -2.29 16.85
N PRO A 315 -30.85 -2.87 15.64
CA PRO A 315 -31.30 -4.25 15.46
C PRO A 315 -30.36 -5.19 16.23
N ALA A 316 -30.91 -6.22 16.87
CA ALA A 316 -30.12 -7.25 17.54
C ALA A 316 -29.22 -7.94 16.51
N LYS A 317 -27.90 -7.74 16.62
CA LYS A 317 -26.89 -8.42 15.80
C LYS A 317 -26.49 -9.74 16.48
N ALA A 318 -26.18 -10.75 15.69
CA ALA A 318 -25.65 -12.03 16.16
C ALA A 318 -24.14 -11.87 16.40
N ASP A 319 -23.79 -11.09 17.43
CA ASP A 319 -22.40 -10.78 17.74
C ASP A 319 -21.66 -12.04 18.23
N GLY A 320 -20.59 -12.40 17.54
CA GLY A 320 -19.59 -13.36 18.01
C GLY A 320 -18.65 -12.72 19.03
N TRP A 321 -17.84 -13.53 19.71
CA TRP A 321 -16.87 -13.02 20.70
C TRP A 321 -15.86 -12.03 20.10
N ARG A 322 -15.62 -12.08 18.77
CA ARG A 322 -14.72 -11.16 18.05
C ARG A 322 -15.28 -9.75 17.96
N ASP A 323 -16.58 -9.59 17.79
CA ASP A 323 -17.27 -8.29 17.66
C ASP A 323 -17.17 -7.47 18.96
N TRP A 324 -16.87 -8.12 20.09
CA TRP A 324 -16.65 -7.44 21.36
C TRP A 324 -15.28 -6.76 21.46
N PHE A 325 -14.31 -7.20 20.64
CA PHE A 325 -12.93 -6.72 20.70
C PHE A 325 -12.51 -5.99 19.43
N LEU A 326 -13.09 -6.32 18.28
CA LEU A 326 -12.73 -5.77 16.98
C LEU A 326 -13.96 -5.12 16.34
N THR A 327 -13.79 -3.88 15.89
CA THR A 327 -14.82 -3.21 15.09
C THR A 327 -14.99 -3.92 13.74
N ALA A 328 -16.14 -3.74 13.09
CA ALA A 328 -16.42 -4.31 11.78
C ALA A 328 -15.32 -3.91 10.76
N ASP A 329 -14.93 -2.62 10.76
CA ASP A 329 -13.81 -2.12 9.94
C ASP A 329 -12.46 -2.79 10.27
N GLN A 330 -12.16 -3.08 11.54
CA GLN A 330 -10.93 -3.80 11.91
C GLN A 330 -10.95 -5.25 11.41
N GLN A 331 -12.12 -5.89 11.48
CA GLN A 331 -12.30 -7.24 10.94
C GLN A 331 -12.20 -7.24 9.41
N GLY A 332 -12.78 -6.24 8.75
CA GLY A 332 -12.64 -5.98 7.31
C GLY A 332 -11.17 -5.78 6.92
N GLN A 333 -10.41 -4.98 7.68
CA GLN A 333 -8.98 -4.79 7.43
C GLN A 333 -8.17 -6.08 7.60
N ILE A 334 -8.50 -6.91 8.58
CA ILE A 334 -7.87 -8.23 8.75
C ILE A 334 -8.19 -9.13 7.55
N ALA A 335 -9.43 -9.11 7.04
CA ALA A 335 -9.82 -9.85 5.83
C ALA A 335 -9.11 -9.32 4.57
N MET A 336 -8.96 -8.00 4.43
CA MET A 336 -8.16 -7.36 3.37
C MET A 336 -6.72 -7.84 3.38
N ASN A 337 -6.07 -7.83 4.55
CA ASN A 337 -4.68 -8.27 4.71
C ASN A 337 -4.51 -9.76 4.37
N GLN A 338 -5.56 -10.56 4.51
CA GLN A 338 -5.60 -11.98 4.14
C GLN A 338 -6.02 -12.22 2.68
N LYS A 339 -6.16 -11.15 1.88
CA LYS A 339 -6.62 -11.18 0.48
C LYS A 339 -8.04 -11.75 0.30
N ARG A 340 -8.86 -11.74 1.36
CA ARG A 340 -10.28 -12.13 1.33
C ARG A 340 -11.14 -10.90 1.05
N PHE A 341 -11.02 -10.36 -0.16
CA PHE A 341 -11.57 -9.05 -0.52
C PHE A 341 -13.10 -9.01 -0.50
N ALA A 342 -13.76 -10.08 -0.96
CA ALA A 342 -15.22 -10.17 -0.93
C ALA A 342 -15.76 -10.18 0.52
N ASP A 343 -15.17 -11.01 1.40
CA ASP A 343 -15.51 -11.02 2.83
C ASP A 343 -15.25 -9.66 3.48
N ALA A 344 -14.14 -9.01 3.12
CA ALA A 344 -13.78 -7.70 3.67
C ALA A 344 -14.82 -6.62 3.30
N ALA A 345 -15.32 -6.64 2.07
CA ALA A 345 -16.37 -5.72 1.63
C ALA A 345 -17.66 -5.87 2.45
N GLU A 346 -18.02 -7.08 2.88
CA GLU A 346 -19.19 -7.29 3.74
C GLU A 346 -18.99 -6.83 5.19
N LEU A 347 -17.73 -6.68 5.62
CA LEU A 347 -17.36 -6.32 6.99
C LEU A 347 -17.15 -4.83 7.21
N PHE A 348 -16.75 -4.06 6.20
CA PHE A 348 -16.51 -2.63 6.36
C PHE A 348 -17.83 -1.87 6.59
N GLU A 349 -17.87 -1.05 7.65
CA GLU A 349 -18.92 -0.05 7.86
C GLU A 349 -18.56 1.28 7.20
N ASN A 350 -17.26 1.57 7.00
CA ASN A 350 -16.82 2.72 6.24
C ASN A 350 -17.01 2.50 4.72
N PRO A 351 -17.84 3.33 4.04
CA PRO A 351 -18.19 3.11 2.64
C PRO A 351 -16.98 3.21 1.69
N TYR A 352 -15.97 4.02 2.01
CA TYR A 352 -14.77 4.09 1.17
C TYR A 352 -13.99 2.78 1.20
N TYR A 353 -13.81 2.18 2.38
CA TYR A 353 -13.11 0.89 2.51
C TYR A 353 -13.94 -0.28 1.97
N GLU A 354 -15.27 -0.23 2.11
CA GLU A 354 -16.17 -1.17 1.44
C GLU A 354 -15.99 -1.10 -0.08
N GLY A 355 -16.14 0.08 -0.68
CA GLY A 355 -15.96 0.28 -2.13
C GLY A 355 -14.59 -0.19 -2.61
N TYR A 356 -13.54 0.08 -1.83
CA TYR A 356 -12.19 -0.37 -2.14
C TYR A 356 -12.02 -1.89 -2.07
N ALA A 357 -12.60 -2.54 -1.06
CA ALA A 357 -12.60 -4.00 -0.98
C ALA A 357 -13.35 -4.63 -2.16
N ARG A 358 -14.47 -4.05 -2.58
CA ARG A 358 -15.21 -4.48 -3.78
C ARG A 358 -14.40 -4.30 -5.06
N LEU A 359 -13.70 -3.17 -5.21
CA LEU A 359 -12.78 -2.93 -6.32
C LEU A 359 -11.73 -4.04 -6.41
N LYS A 360 -11.08 -4.38 -5.30
CA LYS A 360 -10.07 -5.46 -5.23
C LYS A 360 -10.68 -6.85 -5.43
N ALA A 361 -11.94 -7.05 -5.07
CA ALA A 361 -12.70 -8.27 -5.35
C ALA A 361 -13.14 -8.40 -6.82
N GLY A 362 -12.93 -7.38 -7.66
CA GLY A 362 -13.38 -7.35 -9.06
C GLY A 362 -14.86 -7.01 -9.24
N GLN A 363 -15.54 -6.58 -8.17
CA GLN A 363 -16.92 -6.11 -8.16
C GLN A 363 -16.98 -4.63 -8.56
N TYR A 364 -16.54 -4.34 -9.79
CA TYR A 364 -16.34 -2.96 -10.27
C TYR A 364 -17.62 -2.12 -10.33
N PRO A 365 -18.78 -2.65 -10.79
CA PRO A 365 -20.02 -1.87 -10.81
C PRO A 365 -20.47 -1.44 -9.40
N GLU A 366 -20.41 -2.34 -8.43
CA GLU A 366 -20.78 -2.08 -7.04
C GLU A 366 -19.81 -1.09 -6.39
N ALA A 367 -18.50 -1.26 -6.63
CA ALA A 367 -17.49 -0.34 -6.14
C ALA A 367 -17.71 1.09 -6.68
N ALA A 368 -17.95 1.23 -7.98
CA ALA A 368 -18.21 2.52 -8.61
C ALA A 368 -19.47 3.20 -8.03
N ALA A 369 -20.54 2.44 -7.76
CA ALA A 369 -21.75 2.97 -7.15
C ALA A 369 -21.50 3.52 -5.74
N ILE A 370 -20.75 2.79 -4.91
CA ILE A 370 -20.41 3.23 -3.54
C ILE A 370 -19.55 4.50 -3.59
N PHE A 371 -18.53 4.53 -4.45
CA PHE A 371 -17.65 5.69 -4.56
C PHE A 371 -18.37 6.93 -5.08
N ALA A 372 -19.34 6.77 -5.99
CA ALA A 372 -20.14 7.87 -6.52
C ALA A 372 -20.98 8.58 -5.45
N GLU A 373 -21.31 7.92 -4.34
CA GLU A 373 -22.04 8.52 -3.22
C GLU A 373 -21.15 9.40 -2.32
N LEU A 374 -19.83 9.31 -2.46
CA LEU A 374 -18.86 9.99 -1.61
C LEU A 374 -18.35 11.30 -2.24
N ASN A 375 -18.41 12.38 -1.45
CA ASN A 375 -18.05 13.73 -1.88
C ASN A 375 -16.56 14.09 -1.68
N THR A 376 -15.66 13.10 -1.73
CA THR A 376 -14.20 13.25 -1.56
C THR A 376 -13.47 13.14 -2.90
N ALA A 377 -12.29 13.74 -3.04
CA ALA A 377 -11.49 13.61 -4.27
C ALA A 377 -11.07 12.14 -4.49
N GLU A 378 -10.67 11.48 -3.41
CA GLU A 378 -10.19 10.10 -3.36
C GLU A 378 -11.25 9.12 -3.85
N ALA A 379 -12.51 9.31 -3.45
CA ALA A 379 -13.61 8.49 -3.94
C ALA A 379 -13.91 8.71 -5.42
N ALA A 380 -13.85 9.95 -5.92
CA ALA A 380 -14.04 10.21 -7.36
C ALA A 380 -12.93 9.55 -8.21
N PHE A 381 -11.69 9.55 -7.72
CA PHE A 381 -10.61 8.81 -8.36
C PHE A 381 -10.83 7.29 -8.32
N ALA A 382 -11.25 6.77 -7.16
CA ALA A 382 -11.56 5.35 -6.99
C ALA A 382 -12.74 4.89 -7.88
N GLU A 383 -13.74 5.75 -8.06
CA GLU A 383 -14.83 5.57 -9.01
C GLU A 383 -14.31 5.47 -10.44
N GLY A 384 -13.41 6.39 -10.83
CA GLY A 384 -12.74 6.35 -12.14
C GLY A 384 -11.99 5.04 -12.37
N MET A 385 -11.23 4.59 -11.37
CA MET A 385 -10.51 3.31 -11.39
C MET A 385 -11.45 2.09 -11.49
N ALA A 386 -12.61 2.13 -10.83
CA ALA A 386 -13.61 1.07 -10.95
C ALA A 386 -14.23 1.05 -12.36
N ARG A 387 -14.63 2.22 -12.86
CA ARG A 387 -15.28 2.38 -14.16
C ARG A 387 -14.37 2.00 -15.32
N ILE A 388 -13.10 2.40 -15.29
CA ILE A 388 -12.15 2.05 -16.36
C ILE A 388 -11.94 0.53 -16.43
N ARG A 389 -11.86 -0.15 -15.28
CA ARG A 389 -11.77 -1.62 -15.20
C ARG A 389 -13.06 -2.31 -15.67
N ASN A 390 -14.20 -1.64 -15.52
CA ASN A 390 -15.49 -2.07 -16.10
C ASN A 390 -15.67 -1.67 -17.58
N ARG A 391 -14.65 -1.09 -18.23
CA ARG A 391 -14.67 -0.57 -19.62
C ARG A 391 -15.66 0.58 -19.85
N GLU A 392 -16.03 1.28 -18.79
CA GLU A 392 -16.84 2.49 -18.84
C GLU A 392 -15.94 3.73 -18.96
N TYR A 393 -15.29 3.89 -20.11
CA TYR A 393 -14.25 4.93 -20.28
C TYR A 393 -14.78 6.36 -20.13
N ARG A 394 -15.94 6.69 -20.71
CA ARG A 394 -16.55 8.03 -20.61
C ARG A 394 -16.93 8.37 -19.16
N PRO A 395 -17.66 7.51 -18.42
CA PRO A 395 -17.87 7.69 -16.98
C PRO A 395 -16.57 7.77 -16.16
N ALA A 396 -15.55 6.99 -16.51
CA ALA A 396 -14.26 7.03 -15.80
C ALA A 396 -13.56 8.38 -15.96
N ILE A 397 -13.51 8.94 -17.17
CA ILE A 397 -12.98 10.27 -17.47
C ILE A 397 -13.67 11.33 -16.61
N ALA A 398 -15.00 11.35 -16.57
CA ALA A 398 -15.77 12.30 -15.76
C ALA A 398 -15.46 12.18 -14.25
N ALA A 399 -15.23 10.97 -13.76
CA ALA A 399 -14.86 10.73 -12.37
C ALA A 399 -13.43 11.24 -12.06
N PHE A 400 -12.46 11.02 -12.96
CA PHE A 400 -11.10 11.57 -12.81
C PHE A 400 -11.07 13.10 -12.90
N GLU A 401 -11.84 13.71 -13.81
CA GLU A 401 -12.02 15.16 -13.85
C GLU A 401 -12.61 15.69 -12.53
N THR A 402 -13.59 14.98 -11.97
CA THR A 402 -14.18 15.32 -10.66
C THR A 402 -13.14 15.23 -9.54
N ALA A 403 -12.26 14.22 -9.58
CA ALA A 403 -11.17 14.08 -8.63
C ALA A 403 -10.20 15.27 -8.69
N LEU A 404 -9.75 15.65 -9.90
CA LEU A 404 -8.85 16.79 -10.13
C LEU A 404 -9.49 18.14 -9.80
N ASN A 405 -10.79 18.29 -10.03
CA ASN A 405 -11.53 19.49 -9.64
C ASN A 405 -11.57 19.66 -8.12
N ARG A 406 -11.69 18.55 -7.36
CA ARG A 406 -11.72 18.56 -5.90
C ARG A 406 -10.32 18.72 -5.30
N ARG A 407 -9.32 18.09 -5.92
CA ARG A 407 -7.91 18.14 -5.50
C ARG A 407 -7.04 18.52 -6.71
N PRO A 408 -6.82 19.84 -6.94
CA PRO A 408 -5.89 20.30 -7.97
C PRO A 408 -4.46 19.79 -7.67
N ASN A 409 -3.67 19.56 -8.72
CA ASN A 409 -2.31 19.00 -8.65
C ASN A 409 -2.25 17.60 -8.05
N TRP A 410 -3.05 16.68 -8.59
CA TRP A 410 -3.00 15.27 -8.24
C TRP A 410 -2.45 14.43 -9.42
N PRO A 411 -1.13 14.16 -9.45
CA PRO A 411 -0.44 13.40 -10.50
C PRO A 411 -1.13 12.12 -10.93
N GLU A 412 -1.50 11.29 -9.95
CA GLU A 412 -2.10 9.98 -10.20
C GLU A 412 -3.46 10.11 -10.89
N ALA A 413 -4.27 11.11 -10.51
CA ALA A 413 -5.54 11.38 -11.17
C ALA A 413 -5.35 11.97 -12.58
N GLN A 414 -4.33 12.79 -12.78
CA GLN A 414 -4.00 13.37 -14.09
C GLN A 414 -3.53 12.29 -15.08
N HIS A 415 -2.59 11.44 -14.67
CA HIS A 415 -2.11 10.34 -15.49
C HIS A 415 -3.24 9.37 -15.87
N ASN A 416 -4.09 9.00 -14.90
CA ASN A 416 -5.21 8.11 -15.18
C ASN A 416 -6.27 8.74 -16.10
N LEU A 417 -6.49 10.06 -16.01
CA LEU A 417 -7.34 10.78 -16.95
C LEU A 417 -6.78 10.73 -18.38
N GLU A 418 -5.48 10.93 -18.54
CA GLU A 418 -4.78 10.86 -19.83
C GLU A 418 -4.87 9.46 -20.44
N VAL A 419 -4.60 8.43 -19.63
CA VAL A 419 -4.73 7.02 -20.05
C VAL A 419 -6.17 6.70 -20.43
N ALA A 420 -7.15 7.07 -19.62
CA ALA A 420 -8.56 6.82 -19.92
C ALA A 420 -9.00 7.49 -21.23
N THR A 421 -8.52 8.71 -21.48
CA THR A 421 -8.79 9.47 -22.71
C THR A 421 -8.13 8.83 -23.92
N ALA A 422 -6.86 8.43 -23.81
CA ALA A 422 -6.13 7.75 -24.88
C ALA A 422 -6.76 6.39 -25.24
N VAL A 423 -7.21 5.63 -24.22
CA VAL A 423 -7.93 4.37 -24.44
C VAL A 423 -9.27 4.61 -25.12
N LEU A 424 -10.02 5.64 -24.71
CA LEU A 424 -11.28 5.99 -25.38
C LEU A 424 -11.04 6.34 -26.85
N ASP A 425 -10.07 7.20 -27.14
CA ASP A 425 -9.71 7.60 -28.51
C ASP A 425 -9.28 6.39 -29.35
N TYR A 426 -8.45 5.50 -28.81
CA TYR A 426 -8.06 4.26 -29.47
C TYR A 426 -9.26 3.35 -29.77
N VAL A 427 -10.17 3.17 -28.80
CA VAL A 427 -11.36 2.33 -28.97
C VAL A 427 -12.32 2.94 -29.99
N GLU A 428 -12.50 4.25 -30.00
CA GLU A 428 -13.38 4.94 -30.94
C GLU A 428 -12.79 4.94 -32.36
N THR A 429 -11.50 5.26 -32.51
CA THR A 429 -10.81 5.22 -33.81
C THR A 429 -10.71 3.80 -34.38
N THR A 430 -10.42 2.79 -33.55
CA THR A 430 -10.40 1.38 -33.99
C THR A 430 -11.80 0.92 -34.37
N ARG A 431 -12.84 1.37 -33.65
CA ARG A 431 -14.22 1.08 -33.99
C ARG A 431 -14.62 1.75 -35.30
N GLU A 432 -14.26 3.01 -35.51
CA GLU A 432 -14.48 3.72 -36.78
C GLU A 432 -13.72 3.09 -37.95
N GLN A 433 -12.51 2.57 -37.72
CA GLN A 433 -11.74 1.81 -38.72
C GLN A 433 -12.35 0.42 -38.97
N SER A 434 -12.93 -0.23 -37.97
CA SER A 434 -13.72 -1.45 -38.15
C SER A 434 -15.04 -1.15 -38.88
N ASP A 435 -15.55 0.07 -38.74
CA ASP A 435 -16.71 0.62 -39.46
C ASP A 435 -16.33 1.19 -40.84
N THR A 436 -15.06 1.02 -41.29
CA THR A 436 -14.67 1.27 -42.68
C THR A 436 -15.10 0.11 -43.60
N GLY A 437 -16.42 -0.08 -43.71
CA GLY A 437 -17.01 -0.50 -44.98
C GLY A 437 -17.26 -1.98 -45.21
N GLU A 438 -17.64 -2.77 -44.20
CA GLU A 438 -18.68 -3.77 -44.49
C GLU A 438 -20.02 -3.05 -44.48
N GLU A 439 -20.61 -2.97 -45.67
CA GLU A 439 -21.88 -2.33 -45.97
C GLU A 439 -22.92 -2.58 -44.87
N ALA A 440 -23.62 -1.50 -44.51
CA ALA A 440 -24.90 -1.59 -43.82
C ALA A 440 -25.81 -2.58 -44.57
N GLY A 441 -25.94 -3.79 -44.02
CA GLY A 441 -26.93 -4.76 -44.41
C GLY A 441 -26.79 -5.28 -45.84
N ILE A 442 -26.00 -6.33 -46.00
CA ILE A 442 -26.38 -7.39 -46.94
C ILE A 442 -27.80 -7.81 -46.54
N GLY A 443 -28.79 -7.53 -47.39
CA GLY A 443 -30.13 -8.08 -47.22
C GLY A 443 -30.00 -9.59 -47.06
N ALA A 444 -30.68 -10.15 -46.06
CA ALA A 444 -30.76 -11.60 -45.89
C ALA A 444 -31.49 -12.19 -47.10
N ASP A 445 -30.75 -12.49 -48.18
CA ASP A 445 -31.05 -13.40 -49.30
C ASP A 445 -30.12 -13.15 -50.52
N ASP A 446 -28.79 -13.04 -50.34
CA ASP A 446 -27.88 -13.12 -51.50
C ASP A 446 -26.83 -14.23 -51.33
N THR A 447 -26.82 -15.14 -52.29
CA THR A 447 -25.90 -16.28 -52.34
C THR A 447 -24.59 -15.87 -53.01
N VAL A 448 -23.50 -15.85 -52.24
CA VAL A 448 -22.13 -15.68 -52.76
C VAL A 448 -21.56 -17.06 -53.13
N PHE A 449 -21.08 -17.20 -54.36
CA PHE A 449 -20.38 -18.40 -54.80
C PHE A 449 -18.90 -18.34 -54.40
N ASP A 450 -18.44 -19.45 -53.83
CA ASP A 450 -17.05 -19.65 -53.42
C ASP A 450 -16.12 -19.63 -54.66
N ASN A 451 -14.97 -18.96 -54.56
CA ASN A 451 -14.03 -18.86 -55.68
C ASN A 451 -13.39 -20.23 -55.96
N GLU A 452 -13.76 -20.88 -57.08
CA GLU A 452 -13.34 -22.24 -57.42
C GLU A 452 -11.92 -22.34 -58.01
N THR A 453 -11.25 -21.22 -58.31
CA THR A 453 -9.87 -21.27 -58.84
C THR A 453 -8.85 -21.37 -57.72
N GLY A 454 -8.53 -22.61 -57.31
CA GLY A 454 -7.38 -22.90 -56.44
C GLY A 454 -7.60 -23.92 -55.32
N LYS A 455 -8.69 -24.68 -55.30
CA LYS A 455 -8.87 -25.75 -54.30
C LYS A 455 -7.96 -26.95 -54.60
N GLY A 456 -6.87 -27.09 -53.82
CA GLY A 456 -6.10 -28.33 -53.72
C GLY A 456 -4.59 -28.25 -53.98
N GLU A 457 -4.00 -27.06 -54.13
CA GLU A 457 -2.53 -26.97 -54.22
C GLU A 457 -1.89 -26.99 -52.82
N ASN A 458 -1.05 -27.99 -52.56
CA ASN A 458 -0.24 -28.07 -51.36
C ASN A 458 0.77 -26.93 -51.36
N THR A 459 0.49 -25.86 -50.61
CA THR A 459 1.47 -24.82 -50.32
C THR A 459 2.49 -25.39 -49.33
N THR A 460 3.63 -25.86 -49.82
CA THR A 460 4.76 -26.16 -48.94
C THR A 460 5.43 -24.84 -48.60
N ILE A 461 5.11 -24.30 -47.42
CA ILE A 461 5.82 -23.15 -46.87
C ILE A 461 7.20 -23.64 -46.46
N GLN A 462 8.19 -23.45 -47.32
CA GLN A 462 9.58 -23.70 -46.99
C GLN A 462 10.07 -22.49 -46.20
N ALA A 463 10.08 -22.60 -44.88
CA ALA A 463 10.61 -21.58 -43.98
C ALA A 463 12.11 -21.43 -44.24
N GLN A 464 12.47 -20.43 -45.03
CA GLN A 464 13.84 -20.00 -45.20
C GLN A 464 14.21 -19.19 -43.96
N ILE A 465 14.86 -19.85 -42.99
CA ILE A 465 15.46 -19.18 -41.82
C ILE A 465 16.72 -18.45 -42.29
N ASP A 466 16.54 -17.29 -42.92
CA ASP A 466 17.62 -16.35 -43.15
C ASP A 466 17.81 -15.50 -41.88
N GLY A 467 18.82 -15.84 -41.09
CA GLY A 467 19.10 -15.28 -39.76
C GLY A 467 19.65 -13.86 -39.75
N THR A 468 19.04 -12.88 -40.44
CA THR A 468 19.52 -11.49 -40.35
C THR A 468 18.53 -10.40 -40.77
N ARG A 469 17.20 -10.63 -40.71
CA ARG A 469 16.19 -9.56 -40.94
C ARG A 469 15.29 -9.37 -39.72
N PRO A 470 14.85 -8.13 -39.41
CA PRO A 470 13.87 -7.89 -38.36
C PRO A 470 12.56 -8.62 -38.70
N LEU A 471 12.01 -9.31 -37.70
CA LEU A 471 10.79 -10.12 -37.82
C LEU A 471 9.58 -9.23 -38.16
N SER A 472 8.68 -9.72 -39.01
CA SER A 472 7.37 -9.09 -39.23
C SER A 472 6.43 -9.32 -38.02
N ALA A 473 5.35 -8.53 -37.92
CA ALA A 473 4.38 -8.63 -36.80
C ALA A 473 3.74 -10.03 -36.66
N ASP A 474 3.53 -10.75 -37.76
CA ASP A 474 3.01 -12.13 -37.71
C ASP A 474 4.06 -13.15 -37.26
N GLN A 475 5.32 -12.95 -37.66
CA GLN A 475 6.44 -13.75 -37.15
C GLN A 475 6.70 -13.47 -35.67
N TRP A 476 6.44 -12.23 -35.21
CA TRP A 476 6.48 -11.82 -33.82
C TRP A 476 5.43 -12.56 -32.97
N ILE A 477 4.19 -12.68 -33.44
CA ILE A 477 3.13 -13.47 -32.77
C ILE A 477 3.51 -14.96 -32.71
N SER A 478 4.07 -15.52 -33.78
CA SER A 478 4.50 -16.93 -33.78
C SER A 478 5.74 -17.23 -32.93
N ALA A 479 6.63 -16.24 -32.76
CA ALA A 479 7.84 -16.38 -31.95
C ALA A 479 7.53 -16.35 -30.43
N ILE A 480 6.49 -15.60 -30.03
CA ILE A 480 5.94 -15.61 -28.66
C ILE A 480 5.51 -17.03 -28.25
N ASP A 481 5.13 -17.88 -29.21
CA ASP A 481 4.71 -19.26 -28.98
C ASP A 481 5.88 -20.27 -28.82
N THR A 482 7.15 -19.88 -29.04
CA THR A 482 8.24 -20.87 -29.23
C THR A 482 9.45 -20.84 -28.29
N ASP A 483 9.92 -19.71 -27.76
CA ASP A 483 10.80 -19.65 -26.56
C ASP A 483 11.01 -18.20 -26.10
N MET A 484 10.57 -17.84 -24.88
CA MET A 484 10.75 -16.49 -24.33
C MET A 484 12.23 -16.09 -24.22
N GLN A 485 13.13 -17.05 -24.04
CA GLN A 485 14.57 -16.78 -23.93
C GLN A 485 15.15 -16.23 -25.23
N ASP A 486 14.79 -16.82 -26.36
CA ASP A 486 15.27 -16.38 -27.67
C ASP A 486 14.74 -15.00 -28.05
N PHE A 487 13.49 -14.71 -27.69
CA PHE A 487 12.89 -13.39 -27.84
C PHE A 487 13.69 -12.32 -27.09
N LEU A 488 13.92 -12.53 -25.78
CA LEU A 488 14.67 -11.60 -24.95
C LEU A 488 16.10 -11.44 -25.45
N ARG A 489 16.76 -12.53 -25.88
CA ARG A 489 18.15 -12.48 -26.37
C ARG A 489 18.29 -11.59 -27.58
N ASN A 490 17.42 -11.78 -28.58
CA ASN A 490 17.44 -10.97 -29.79
C ASN A 490 17.15 -9.50 -29.50
N ARG A 491 16.19 -9.21 -28.61
CA ARG A 491 15.86 -7.84 -28.22
C ARG A 491 17.03 -7.16 -27.49
N PHE A 492 17.66 -7.83 -26.52
CA PHE A 492 18.79 -7.25 -25.79
C PHE A 492 20.01 -7.02 -26.68
N LEU A 493 20.27 -7.92 -27.63
CA LEU A 493 21.32 -7.73 -28.63
C LEU A 493 21.10 -6.47 -29.47
N LEU A 494 19.86 -6.21 -29.91
CA LEU A 494 19.50 -5.00 -30.66
C LEU A 494 19.64 -3.74 -29.79
N GLU A 495 19.08 -3.74 -28.59
CA GLU A 495 19.19 -2.61 -27.65
C GLU A 495 20.66 -2.28 -27.32
N ASN A 496 21.51 -3.30 -27.19
CA ASN A 496 22.93 -3.10 -26.92
C ASN A 496 23.68 -2.51 -28.13
N GLN A 497 23.31 -2.92 -29.35
CA GLN A 497 23.88 -2.35 -30.58
C GLN A 497 23.50 -0.88 -30.76
N GLU A 498 22.25 -0.52 -30.47
CA GLU A 498 21.77 0.87 -30.53
C GLU A 498 22.51 1.78 -29.54
N ARG A 499 22.81 1.31 -28.31
CA ARG A 499 23.60 2.09 -27.34
C ARG A 499 25.08 2.22 -27.70
N SER A 500 25.59 1.34 -28.56
CA SER A 500 27.00 1.32 -28.95
C SER A 500 27.31 2.27 -30.12
N GLN A 501 26.29 2.80 -30.79
CA GLN A 501 26.38 3.78 -31.86
C GLN A 501 26.20 5.20 -31.31
#